data_AF-A0A830D8Z3-F1
#
_entry.id   AF-A0A830D8Z3-F1
#
_cell.length_a   1.000
_cell.length_b   1.000
_cell.length_c   1.000
_cell.angle_alpha   90.00
_cell.angle_beta   90.00
_cell.angle_gamma   90.00
#
_symmetry.space_group_name_H-M   'P 1'
#
loop_
_entity.id
_entity.type
_entity.pdbx_description
1 polymer ?
#
loop_
_entity_poly.entity_id
_entity_poly.type
_entity_poly.pdbx_seq_one_letter_code
_entity_poly.pdbx_strand_id
1 'polypeptide(L)'
;MVVAIILNSSEPPPAPHLSELADVASYKRPVSRFLQQGAANPRAADHCNKDNEVCNHILAGTGRNATCCNNKCVDLGYDDKNCGACKKKCAFTEWCCNGECVNLAYDKRHCGSCNNRCMPGGYCIYGMCDYA
;
A
#
# COMPACT_ATOMS: atom_id res chain seq x y z
N MET A 1 63.61 21.28 -8.93
CA MET A 1 63.50 19.93 -8.31
C MET A 1 63.88 20.12 -6.86
N VAL A 2 63.04 19.93 -5.83
CA VAL A 2 61.84 19.13 -5.69
C VAL A 2 60.84 19.93 -4.84
N VAL A 3 59.57 19.83 -5.22
CA VAL A 3 58.41 20.42 -4.56
C VAL A 3 58.28 19.82 -3.15
N ALA A 4 58.29 20.65 -2.11
CA ALA A 4 57.87 20.22 -0.78
C ALA A 4 56.33 20.33 -0.71
N ILE A 5 55.70 19.16 -0.68
CA ILE A 5 54.25 18.96 -0.65
C ILE A 5 53.75 19.34 0.74
N ILE A 6 52.94 20.39 0.84
CA ILE A 6 52.16 20.69 2.04
C ILE A 6 51.08 19.62 2.15
N LEU A 7 51.22 18.74 3.16
CA LEU A 7 50.18 17.81 3.57
C LEU A 7 49.02 18.61 4.19
N ASN A 8 48.02 18.94 3.38
CA ASN A 8 46.77 19.51 3.86
C ASN A 8 45.88 18.36 4.37
N SER A 9 45.73 18.32 5.68
CA SER A 9 44.79 17.47 6.42
C SER A 9 43.37 17.70 5.89
N SER A 10 42.79 16.68 5.26
CA SER A 10 41.37 16.64 4.90
C SER A 10 40.55 16.36 6.15
N GLU A 11 40.11 17.42 6.83
CA GLU A 11 39.06 17.31 7.86
C GLU A 11 37.71 16.98 7.18
N PRO A 12 36.91 16.06 7.74
CA PRO A 12 35.59 15.75 7.21
C PRO A 12 34.62 16.94 7.39
N PRO A 13 33.67 17.14 6.46
CA PRO A 13 32.75 18.27 6.53
C PRO A 13 31.86 18.20 7.79
N PRO A 14 31.52 19.36 8.39
CA PRO A 14 30.66 19.41 9.56
C PRO A 14 29.26 18.87 9.24
N ALA A 15 28.72 18.04 10.13
CA ALA A 15 27.35 17.56 10.04
C ALA A 15 26.37 18.74 10.11
N PRO A 16 25.32 18.78 9.25
CA PRO A 16 24.30 19.82 9.34
C PRO A 16 23.52 19.71 10.65
N HIS A 17 23.32 20.87 11.26
CA HIS A 17 22.65 21.09 12.54
C HIS A 17 21.14 20.76 12.41
N LEU A 18 20.55 20.17 13.47
CA LEU A 18 19.13 19.80 13.57
C LEU A 18 18.20 21.05 13.50
N SER A 19 17.92 21.57 12.31
CA SER A 19 16.90 22.64 12.15
C SER A 19 16.31 22.79 10.73
N GLU A 20 16.23 21.73 9.93
CA GLU A 20 15.50 21.78 8.63
C GLU A 20 14.58 20.55 8.49
N LEU A 21 13.42 20.62 9.14
CA LEU A 21 12.28 19.70 8.99
C LEU A 21 11.00 20.49 8.65
N ALA A 22 11.12 21.47 7.78
CA ALA A 22 9.99 22.08 7.08
C ALA A 22 10.45 22.38 5.65
N ASP A 23 9.53 22.33 4.69
CA ASP A 23 9.74 22.79 3.30
C ASP A 23 10.09 21.73 2.23
N VAL A 24 9.50 20.54 2.32
CA VAL A 24 8.86 19.94 1.11
C VAL A 24 7.35 20.18 1.20
N ALA A 25 6.98 21.44 1.41
CA ALA A 25 5.63 21.90 1.23
C ALA A 25 5.34 21.86 -0.28
N SER A 26 4.57 20.85 -0.68
CA SER A 26 3.52 20.92 -1.69
C SER A 26 3.75 22.02 -2.74
N TYR A 27 4.37 21.65 -3.87
CA TYR A 27 4.33 22.46 -5.09
C TYR A 27 2.86 22.57 -5.55
N LYS A 28 2.12 23.49 -4.93
CA LYS A 28 0.74 23.81 -5.30
C LYS A 28 0.82 24.68 -6.54
N ARG A 29 0.52 24.07 -7.69
CA ARG A 29 0.29 24.82 -8.94
C ARG A 29 -0.79 25.87 -8.68
N PRO A 30 -0.64 27.11 -9.18
CA PRO A 30 -1.64 28.14 -8.99
C PRO A 30 -2.93 27.75 -9.72
N VAL A 31 -3.93 27.31 -8.95
CA VAL A 31 -5.30 27.07 -9.43
C VAL A 31 -6.10 28.36 -9.28
N SER A 32 -6.85 28.70 -10.33
CA SER A 32 -7.72 29.88 -10.37
C SER A 32 -8.65 29.93 -9.15
N ARG A 33 -8.79 31.12 -8.55
CA ARG A 33 -9.63 31.45 -7.38
C ARG A 33 -11.09 30.94 -7.47
N PHE A 34 -11.57 30.62 -8.67
CA PHE A 34 -12.90 30.05 -8.88
C PHE A 34 -13.09 28.62 -8.33
N LEU A 35 -12.01 27.90 -8.01
CA LEU A 35 -12.08 26.62 -7.30
C LEU A 35 -11.46 26.79 -5.92
N GLN A 36 -12.22 27.41 -5.02
CA GLN A 36 -11.94 27.35 -3.59
C GLN A 36 -12.05 25.89 -3.13
N GLN A 37 -10.98 25.12 -3.25
CA GLN A 37 -10.90 23.76 -2.71
C GLN A 37 -10.89 23.86 -1.18
N GLY A 38 -12.08 23.97 -0.60
CA GLY A 38 -12.31 23.41 0.73
C GLY A 38 -11.79 21.98 0.71
N ALA A 39 -11.16 21.55 1.81
CA ALA A 39 -10.56 20.23 1.94
C ALA A 39 -11.42 19.18 1.23
N ALA A 40 -10.83 18.44 0.29
CA ALA A 40 -11.54 17.43 -0.48
C ALA A 40 -12.37 16.59 0.48
N ASN A 41 -13.68 16.46 0.21
CA ASN A 41 -14.56 15.71 1.09
C ASN A 41 -13.94 14.32 1.30
N PRO A 42 -13.58 13.95 2.54
CA PRO A 42 -12.94 12.65 2.82
C PRO A 42 -13.87 11.46 2.50
N ARG A 43 -15.14 11.74 2.18
CA ARG A 43 -16.14 10.78 1.71
C ARG A 43 -16.43 10.86 0.21
N ALA A 44 -15.72 11.69 -0.55
CA ALA A 44 -15.85 11.70 -2.00
C ALA A 44 -15.40 10.34 -2.55
N ALA A 45 -16.20 9.75 -3.43
CA ALA A 45 -15.81 8.51 -4.09
C ALA A 45 -14.65 8.80 -5.06
N ASP A 46 -13.58 8.03 -4.96
CA ASP A 46 -12.46 8.14 -5.89
C ASP A 46 -12.86 7.65 -7.27
N HIS A 47 -13.03 8.59 -8.20
CA HIS A 47 -13.35 8.32 -9.59
C HIS A 47 -12.07 8.31 -10.41
N CYS A 48 -11.64 7.11 -10.81
CA CYS A 48 -10.41 6.91 -11.54
C CYS A 48 -10.55 6.94 -13.06
N ASN A 49 -11.76 6.94 -13.63
CA ASN A 49 -12.00 7.06 -15.09
C ASN A 49 -11.21 6.09 -15.99
N LYS A 50 -10.87 4.89 -15.49
CA LYS A 50 -9.96 3.88 -16.09
C LYS A 50 -8.46 4.17 -15.98
N ASP A 51 -8.09 5.23 -15.29
CA ASP A 51 -6.69 5.62 -15.05
C ASP A 51 -6.22 5.06 -13.71
N ASN A 52 -5.29 4.09 -13.76
CA ASN A 52 -4.81 3.42 -12.55
C ASN A 52 -3.96 4.33 -11.66
N GLU A 53 -3.29 5.32 -12.25
CA GLU A 53 -2.45 6.28 -11.54
C GLU A 53 -3.22 7.08 -10.48
N VAL A 54 -4.51 7.33 -10.73
CA VAL A 54 -5.39 7.99 -9.76
C VAL A 54 -5.56 7.15 -8.48
N CYS A 55 -5.47 5.83 -8.59
CA CYS A 55 -5.65 4.90 -7.49
C CYS A 55 -4.39 4.66 -6.65
N ASN A 56 -3.23 5.14 -7.10
CA ASN A 56 -1.95 4.88 -6.42
C ASN A 56 -1.86 5.51 -5.03
N HIS A 57 -2.70 6.50 -4.72
CA HIS A 57 -2.67 7.21 -3.43
C HIS A 57 -3.59 6.61 -2.35
N ILE A 58 -4.54 5.74 -2.74
CA ILE A 58 -5.57 5.18 -1.84
C ILE A 58 -4.94 4.35 -0.73
N LEU A 59 -3.88 3.62 -1.05
CA LEU A 59 -3.25 2.62 -0.20
C LEU A 59 -1.77 2.94 0.09
N ALA A 60 -1.34 4.18 -0.16
CA ALA A 60 0.05 4.62 -0.07
C ALA A 60 0.71 4.34 1.30
N GLY A 61 -0.07 4.25 2.38
CA GLY A 61 0.43 3.89 3.72
C GLY A 61 0.57 2.38 3.98
N THR A 62 0.13 1.53 3.07
CA THR A 62 0.10 0.06 3.23
C THR A 62 1.04 -0.69 2.28
N GLY A 63 1.72 0.03 1.38
CA GLY A 63 2.58 -0.55 0.34
C GLY A 63 1.83 -1.36 -0.71
N ARG A 64 0.50 -1.18 -0.82
CA ARG A 64 -0.37 -1.86 -1.79
C ARG A 64 -0.82 -0.90 -2.87
N ASN A 65 -1.12 -1.44 -4.05
CA ASN A 65 -1.67 -0.67 -5.18
C ASN A 65 -3.16 -0.97 -5.32
N ALA A 66 -3.96 0.08 -5.50
CA ALA A 66 -5.36 -0.09 -5.88
C ALA A 66 -5.50 -0.07 -7.41
N THR A 67 -6.51 -0.77 -7.92
CA THR A 67 -6.81 -0.84 -9.35
C THR A 67 -8.10 -0.12 -9.68
N CYS A 68 -8.16 0.54 -10.83
CA CYS A 68 -9.39 1.17 -11.30
C CYS A 68 -10.37 0.14 -11.87
N CYS A 69 -11.41 -0.22 -11.10
CA CYS A 69 -12.50 -1.09 -11.54
C CYS A 69 -13.83 -0.34 -11.56
N ASN A 70 -14.50 -0.29 -12.73
CA ASN A 70 -15.79 0.42 -12.92
C ASN A 70 -15.77 1.87 -12.40
N ASN A 71 -14.73 2.64 -12.74
CA ASN A 71 -14.51 4.03 -12.27
C ASN A 71 -14.42 4.17 -10.74
N LYS A 72 -13.99 3.13 -10.04
CA LYS A 72 -13.67 3.15 -8.61
C LYS A 72 -12.32 2.50 -8.36
N CYS A 73 -11.54 3.06 -7.46
CA CYS A 73 -10.32 2.41 -7.00
C CYS A 73 -10.68 1.28 -6.03
N VAL A 74 -10.19 0.08 -6.30
CA VAL A 74 -10.42 -1.13 -5.48
C VAL A 74 -9.11 -1.84 -5.18
N ASP A 75 -9.00 -2.43 -3.98
CA ASP A 75 -7.87 -3.27 -3.61
C ASP A 75 -8.09 -4.70 -4.13
N LEU A 76 -7.41 -5.08 -5.21
CA LEU A 76 -7.52 -6.44 -5.75
C LEU A 76 -6.94 -7.50 -4.81
N GLY A 77 -6.15 -7.11 -3.81
CA GLY A 77 -5.54 -8.02 -2.84
C GLY A 77 -6.50 -8.53 -1.78
N TYR A 78 -7.58 -7.78 -1.50
CA TYR A 78 -8.45 -8.02 -0.34
C TYR A 78 -9.94 -7.78 -0.61
N ASP A 79 -10.33 -7.32 -1.81
CA ASP A 79 -11.74 -7.18 -2.17
C ASP A 79 -12.30 -8.51 -2.72
N ASP A 80 -13.22 -9.13 -1.99
CA ASP A 80 -13.84 -10.42 -2.35
C ASP A 80 -14.62 -10.41 -3.67
N LYS A 81 -14.97 -9.22 -4.19
CA LYS A 81 -15.71 -9.05 -5.44
C LYS A 81 -14.79 -8.77 -6.62
N ASN A 82 -13.52 -8.46 -6.38
CA ASN A 82 -12.51 -8.09 -7.36
C ASN A 82 -11.15 -8.74 -7.06
N CYS A 83 -11.15 -9.99 -6.61
CA CYS A 83 -9.95 -10.64 -6.08
C CYS A 83 -8.95 -11.02 -7.18
N GLY A 84 -7.82 -10.33 -7.22
CA GLY A 84 -6.77 -10.47 -8.24
C GLY A 84 -7.12 -9.88 -9.61
N ALA A 85 -8.40 -9.58 -9.87
CA ALA A 85 -8.86 -8.92 -11.09
C ALA A 85 -10.24 -8.29 -10.90
N CYS A 86 -10.55 -7.22 -11.65
CA CYS A 86 -11.88 -6.61 -11.61
C CYS A 86 -12.98 -7.64 -11.92
N LYS A 87 -14.07 -7.62 -11.13
CA LYS A 87 -15.23 -8.52 -11.24
C LYS A 87 -14.92 -10.01 -11.01
N LYS A 88 -13.72 -10.37 -10.56
CA LYS A 88 -13.38 -11.72 -10.13
C LYS A 88 -13.85 -11.92 -8.69
N LYS A 89 -15.08 -12.41 -8.53
CA LYS A 89 -15.67 -12.67 -7.22
C LYS A 89 -15.21 -14.04 -6.69
N CYS A 90 -14.81 -14.10 -5.42
CA CYS A 90 -14.53 -15.37 -4.76
C CYS A 90 -15.80 -16.21 -4.54
N ALA A 91 -15.64 -17.53 -4.46
CA ALA A 91 -16.77 -18.42 -4.25
C ALA A 91 -17.40 -18.20 -2.86
N PHE A 92 -18.59 -18.77 -2.65
CA PHE A 92 -19.20 -18.75 -1.32
C PHE A 92 -18.27 -19.46 -0.32
N THR A 93 -18.03 -18.84 0.84
CA THR A 93 -17.07 -19.25 1.90
C THR A 93 -15.59 -18.97 1.64
N GLU A 94 -15.24 -18.39 0.49
CA GLU A 94 -13.88 -17.94 0.22
C GLU A 94 -13.70 -16.45 0.52
N TRP A 95 -12.48 -16.08 0.84
CA TRP A 95 -12.04 -14.71 1.06
C TRP A 95 -10.83 -14.37 0.21
N CYS A 96 -10.72 -13.10 -0.18
CA CYS A 96 -9.60 -12.62 -0.96
C CYS A 96 -8.38 -12.36 -0.08
N CYS A 97 -7.31 -13.13 -0.31
CA CYS A 97 -6.03 -12.93 0.35
C CYS A 97 -4.93 -12.77 -0.70
N ASN A 98 -4.28 -11.60 -0.71
CA ASN A 98 -3.19 -11.27 -1.62
C ASN A 98 -3.55 -11.49 -3.11
N GLY A 99 -4.83 -11.33 -3.49
CA GLY A 99 -5.30 -11.50 -4.87
C GLY A 99 -5.71 -12.93 -5.24
N GLU A 100 -5.67 -13.86 -4.28
CA GLU A 100 -6.14 -15.23 -4.43
C GLU A 100 -7.36 -15.47 -3.55
N CYS A 101 -8.35 -16.17 -4.10
CA CYS A 101 -9.49 -16.63 -3.32
C CYS A 101 -9.07 -17.88 -2.54
N VAL A 102 -9.18 -17.80 -1.23
CA VAL A 102 -8.78 -18.88 -0.31
C VAL A 102 -9.89 -19.15 0.69
N ASN A 103 -10.01 -20.40 1.14
CA ASN A 103 -10.98 -20.77 2.17
C ASN A 103 -10.31 -20.67 3.55
N LEU A 104 -10.63 -19.63 4.33
CA LEU A 104 -9.99 -19.46 5.65
C LEU A 104 -10.41 -20.51 6.67
N ALA A 105 -11.45 -21.30 6.41
CA ALA A 105 -11.87 -22.37 7.32
C ALA A 105 -11.00 -23.62 7.23
N TYR A 106 -10.31 -23.83 6.09
CA TYR A 106 -9.60 -25.08 5.78
C TYR A 106 -8.19 -24.89 5.17
N ASP A 107 -7.86 -23.72 4.61
CA ASP A 107 -6.51 -23.49 4.10
C ASP A 107 -5.53 -23.27 5.26
N LYS A 108 -4.59 -24.21 5.40
CA LYS A 108 -3.54 -24.19 6.43
C LYS A 108 -2.61 -22.98 6.36
N ARG A 109 -2.55 -22.27 5.22
CA ARG A 109 -1.71 -21.08 5.01
C ARG A 109 -2.44 -19.78 5.38
N HIS A 110 -3.77 -19.83 5.48
CA HIS A 110 -4.65 -18.68 5.70
C HIS A 110 -5.74 -19.00 6.74
N CYS A 111 -5.40 -19.76 7.79
CA CYS A 111 -6.40 -20.30 8.70
C CYS A 111 -7.01 -19.20 9.57
N GLY A 112 -8.32 -18.96 9.46
CA GLY A 112 -9.05 -17.92 10.20
C GLY A 112 -8.77 -16.48 9.73
N SER A 113 -7.60 -16.18 9.20
CA SER A 113 -7.24 -14.88 8.63
C SER A 113 -6.16 -15.02 7.53
N CYS A 114 -6.09 -14.02 6.62
CA CYS A 114 -5.09 -14.02 5.56
C CYS A 114 -3.66 -14.07 6.14
N ASN A 115 -2.81 -14.94 5.59
CA ASN A 115 -1.42 -15.15 5.99
C ASN A 115 -1.25 -15.72 7.41
N ASN A 116 -2.30 -16.28 8.02
CA ASN A 116 -2.21 -17.02 9.27
C ASN A 116 -1.94 -18.50 9.03
N ARG A 117 -0.66 -18.87 8.95
CA ARG A 117 -0.24 -20.24 8.68
C ARG A 117 -0.19 -21.07 9.96
N CYS A 118 -0.80 -22.25 9.94
CA CYS A 118 -0.67 -23.24 11.02
C CYS A 118 0.74 -23.83 11.08
N MET A 119 1.13 -24.36 12.24
CA MET A 119 2.42 -25.04 12.40
C MET A 119 2.60 -26.17 11.38
N PRO A 120 3.84 -26.49 10.98
CA PRO A 120 4.11 -27.64 10.11
C PRO A 120 3.47 -28.92 10.69
N GLY A 121 2.68 -29.62 9.87
CA GLY A 121 1.93 -30.80 10.31
C GLY A 121 0.55 -30.51 10.90
N GLY A 122 0.30 -29.26 11.32
CA GLY A 122 -1.00 -28.85 11.86
C GLY A 122 -2.11 -28.82 10.81
N TYR A 123 -3.35 -28.78 11.27
CA TYR A 123 -4.54 -28.75 10.41
C TYR A 123 -5.38 -27.49 10.67
N CYS A 124 -6.10 -27.04 9.65
CA CYS A 124 -7.03 -25.92 9.78
C CYS A 124 -8.46 -26.47 9.68
N ILE A 125 -9.23 -26.30 10.74
CA ILE A 125 -10.63 -26.72 10.79
C ILE A 125 -11.44 -25.57 11.40
N TYR A 126 -12.54 -25.18 10.74
CA TYR A 126 -13.39 -24.06 11.13
C TYR A 126 -12.64 -22.74 11.37
N GLY A 127 -11.50 -22.55 10.71
CA GLY A 127 -10.67 -21.35 10.85
C GLY A 127 -9.78 -21.32 12.08
N MET A 128 -9.58 -22.47 12.73
CA MET A 128 -8.70 -22.64 13.88
C MET A 128 -7.62 -23.68 13.57
N CYS A 129 -6.37 -23.33 13.87
CA CYS A 129 -5.26 -24.28 13.78
C CYS A 129 -5.35 -25.31 14.91
N ASP A 130 -5.23 -26.59 14.55
CA ASP A 130 -5.18 -27.71 15.49
C ASP A 130 -6.41 -27.78 16.41
N TYR A 131 -7.59 -27.44 15.85
CA TYR A 131 -8.89 -27.52 16.52
C TYR A 131 -9.19 -28.97 16.93
N ALA A 132 -9.16 -29.25 18.24
CA ALA A 132 -9.37 -30.57 18.82
C ALA A 132 -10.86 -30.95 18.87
#